data_AF-A0A397JKX1-F1
#
_entry.id   AF-A0A397JKX1-F1
#
_cell.length_a   1.000
_cell.length_b   1.000
_cell.length_c   1.000
_cell.angle_alpha   90.00
_cell.angle_beta   90.00
_cell.angle_gamma   90.00
#
_symmetry.space_group_name_H-M   'P 1'
#
loop_
_entity.id
_entity.type
_entity.pdbx_description
1 polymer ?
#
loop_
_entity_poly.entity_id
_entity_poly.type
_entity_poly.pdbx_seq_one_letter_code
_entity_poly.pdbx_strand_id
1 'polypeptide(L)'
;MRNEICAVIIRDGIPLLFIMINPVYLHSPIVMMYASKEINIKNFPPENFPKTTERARLAHLDPSAVAKYFDVTIRYIINTIIGYNQKDGGIFGIIKNYYGVVEYQNWGTPHCYMLIWLRGALDLITLWKKLKNDNDFR
;
A
#
# COMPACT_ATOMS: atom_id res chain seq x y z
N MET A 1 11.60 8.66 10.86
CA MET A 1 10.51 9.12 9.99
C MET A 1 10.68 10.54 9.43
N ARG A 2 10.48 11.64 10.18
CA ARG A 2 10.52 13.01 9.59
C ARG A 2 11.82 13.30 8.81
N ASN A 3 12.97 12.98 9.42
CA ASN A 3 14.27 13.23 8.77
C ASN A 3 14.48 12.35 7.53
N GLU A 4 13.95 11.12 7.52
CA GLU A 4 14.00 10.25 6.33
C GLU A 4 13.14 10.82 5.20
N ILE A 5 11.91 11.26 5.49
CA ILE A 5 11.04 11.89 4.51
C ILE A 5 11.72 13.14 3.94
N CYS A 6 12.27 14.01 4.80
CA CYS A 6 13.01 15.19 4.35
C CYS A 6 14.21 14.81 3.48
N ALA A 7 14.97 13.77 3.83
CA ALA A 7 16.10 13.32 3.03
C ALA A 7 15.67 12.81 1.65
N VAL A 8 14.57 12.05 1.55
CA VAL A 8 14.03 11.60 0.26
C VAL A 8 13.54 12.78 -0.56
N ILE A 9 12.88 13.77 0.06
CA ILE A 9 12.43 14.99 -0.63
C ILE A 9 13.61 15.80 -1.17
N ILE A 10 14.67 15.96 -0.38
CA ILE A 10 15.89 16.66 -0.82
C ILE A 10 16.55 15.94 -2.00
N ARG A 11 16.57 14.60 -1.98
CA ARG A 11 17.18 13.78 -3.04
C ARG A 11 16.34 13.73 -4.32
N ASP A 12 15.05 13.46 -4.19
CA ASP A 12 14.19 13.07 -5.32
C ASP A 12 13.21 14.16 -5.77
N GLY A 13 13.13 15.27 -5.02
CA GLY A 13 12.15 16.34 -5.22
C GLY A 13 10.87 16.08 -4.43
N ILE A 14 9.78 16.74 -4.82
CA ILE A 14 8.50 16.63 -4.12
C ILE A 14 7.75 15.40 -4.65
N PRO A 15 7.17 14.56 -3.77
CA PRO A 15 6.37 13.42 -4.19
C PRO A 15 5.11 13.89 -4.91
N LEU A 16 4.64 13.09 -5.87
CA LEU A 16 3.44 13.41 -6.65
C LEU A 16 2.17 12.83 -6.04
N LEU A 17 2.28 11.69 -5.36
CA LEU A 17 1.15 11.02 -4.75
C LEU A 17 1.39 10.83 -3.25
N PHE A 18 0.33 11.05 -2.49
CA PHE A 18 0.23 10.62 -1.09
C PHE A 18 -0.94 9.63 -1.00
N ILE A 19 -0.65 8.40 -0.62
CA ILE A 19 -1.61 7.29 -0.62
C ILE A 19 -1.68 6.68 0.78
N MET A 20 -2.90 6.40 1.25
CA MET A 20 -3.14 5.55 2.41
C MET A 20 -3.65 4.19 1.92
N ILE A 21 -3.08 3.11 2.43
CA ILE A 21 -3.54 1.74 2.18
C ILE A 21 -3.93 1.10 3.51
N ASN A 22 -5.22 0.76 3.62
CA ASN A 22 -5.78 0.11 4.80
C ASN A 22 -6.51 -1.19 4.37
N PRO A 23 -5.79 -2.31 4.21
CA PRO A 23 -6.40 -3.56 3.79
C PRO A 23 -7.12 -4.21 4.96
N VAL A 24 -8.42 -4.44 4.80
CA VAL A 24 -9.24 -5.06 5.85
C VAL A 24 -8.88 -6.55 5.98
N TYR A 25 -8.39 -6.95 7.14
CA TYR A 25 -7.94 -8.32 7.39
C TYR A 25 -9.09 -9.29 7.64
N LEU A 26 -10.16 -8.86 8.32
CA LEU A 26 -11.26 -9.74 8.74
C LEU A 26 -11.88 -10.52 7.58
N HIS A 27 -12.00 -9.89 6.41
CA HIS A 27 -12.64 -10.48 5.23
C HIS A 27 -11.67 -11.21 4.30
N SER A 28 -10.39 -11.30 4.67
CA SER A 28 -9.39 -11.96 3.86
C SER A 28 -9.21 -13.43 4.28
N PRO A 29 -9.36 -14.40 3.36
CA PRO A 29 -9.04 -15.80 3.65
C PRO A 29 -7.54 -16.02 3.90
N ILE A 30 -6.67 -15.09 3.46
CA ILE A 30 -5.22 -15.16 3.66
C ILE A 30 -4.87 -15.08 5.16
N VAL A 31 -5.57 -14.25 5.92
CA VAL A 31 -5.37 -14.16 7.38
C VAL A 31 -5.68 -15.48 8.05
N MET A 32 -6.78 -16.12 7.61
CA MET A 32 -7.21 -17.39 8.16
C MET A 32 -6.23 -18.52 7.82
N MET A 33 -5.66 -18.51 6.61
CA MET A 33 -4.55 -19.42 6.24
C MET A 33 -3.36 -19.26 7.19
N TYR A 34 -2.96 -18.02 7.49
CA TYR A 34 -1.84 -17.78 8.41
C TYR A 34 -2.15 -18.16 9.86
N ALA A 35 -3.40 -18.02 10.30
CA ALA A 35 -3.86 -18.44 11.62
C ALA A 35 -4.02 -19.97 11.76
N SER A 36 -3.32 -20.75 10.91
CA SER A 36 -3.28 -22.22 10.92
C SER A 36 -4.63 -22.92 10.76
N LYS A 37 -5.61 -22.28 10.10
CA LYS A 37 -6.78 -23.00 9.59
C LYS A 37 -6.40 -23.65 8.26
N GLU A 38 -6.66 -24.95 8.13
CA GLU A 38 -6.58 -25.66 6.85
C GLU A 38 -7.62 -25.08 5.88
N ILE A 39 -7.22 -24.01 5.18
CA ILE A 39 -8.04 -23.33 4.19
C ILE A 39 -7.37 -23.53 2.84
N ASN A 40 -8.05 -24.26 1.97
CA ASN A 40 -7.65 -24.39 0.58
C ASN A 40 -8.06 -23.13 -0.18
N ILE A 41 -7.15 -22.15 -0.30
CA ILE A 41 -7.41 -20.88 -1.01
C ILE A 41 -7.84 -21.09 -2.47
N LYS A 42 -7.36 -22.17 -3.13
CA LYS A 42 -7.68 -22.44 -4.54
C LYS A 42 -9.10 -22.99 -4.73
N ASN A 43 -9.68 -23.60 -3.69
CA ASN A 43 -11.01 -24.19 -3.72
C ASN A 43 -11.74 -23.84 -2.43
N PHE A 44 -12.11 -22.56 -2.32
CA PHE A 44 -12.73 -22.01 -1.12
C PHE A 44 -14.15 -21.51 -1.40
N PRO A 45 -15.17 -22.38 -1.29
CA PRO A 45 -16.54 -21.98 -1.51
C PRO A 45 -17.00 -21.05 -0.37
N PRO A 46 -17.87 -20.04 -0.64
CA PRO A 46 -18.29 -19.05 0.35
C PRO A 46 -18.85 -19.66 1.65
N GLU A 47 -19.47 -20.83 1.57
CA GLU A 47 -20.07 -21.56 2.68
C GLU A 47 -19.03 -22.03 3.71
N ASN A 48 -17.79 -22.25 3.27
CA ASN A 48 -16.67 -22.65 4.13
C ASN A 48 -16.00 -21.45 4.81
N PHE A 49 -16.43 -20.21 4.52
CA PHE A 49 -15.87 -19.03 5.16
C PHE A 49 -16.34 -18.91 6.61
N PRO A 50 -15.42 -18.80 7.60
CA PRO A 50 -15.82 -18.72 8.98
C PRO A 50 -16.70 -17.49 9.25
N LYS A 51 -17.65 -17.64 10.18
CA LYS A 51 -18.48 -16.51 10.64
C LYS A 51 -17.61 -15.36 11.15
N THR A 52 -18.11 -14.14 11.04
CA THR A 52 -17.39 -12.92 11.44
C THR A 52 -16.81 -12.98 12.85
N THR A 53 -17.55 -13.54 13.81
CA THR A 53 -17.12 -13.71 15.20
C THR A 53 -15.92 -14.64 15.33
N GLU A 54 -15.92 -15.76 14.61
CA GLU A 54 -14.80 -16.70 14.59
C GLU A 54 -13.57 -16.10 13.90
N ARG A 55 -13.76 -15.35 12.81
CA ARG A 55 -12.66 -14.63 12.13
C ARG A 55 -12.01 -13.61 13.05
N ALA A 56 -12.80 -12.82 13.77
CA ALA A 56 -12.31 -11.86 14.73
C ALA A 56 -11.56 -12.54 15.89
N ARG A 57 -12.10 -13.65 16.42
CA ARG A 57 -11.46 -14.45 17.46
C ARG A 57 -10.10 -14.98 17.01
N LEU A 58 -10.01 -15.54 15.82
CA LEU A 58 -8.76 -16.09 15.28
C LEU A 58 -7.71 -15.02 15.05
N ALA A 59 -8.09 -13.88 14.47
CA ALA A 59 -7.18 -12.75 14.27
C ALA A 59 -6.68 -12.17 15.60
N HIS A 60 -7.51 -12.18 16.64
CA HIS A 60 -7.12 -11.77 17.99
C HIS A 60 -6.15 -12.76 18.65
N LEU A 61 -6.39 -14.06 18.48
CA LEU A 61 -5.53 -15.11 19.04
C LEU A 61 -4.18 -15.23 18.35
N ASP A 62 -4.10 -14.88 17.06
CA ASP A 62 -2.85 -14.85 16.30
C ASP A 62 -2.64 -13.49 15.60
N PRO A 63 -2.15 -12.47 16.33
CA PRO A 63 -1.80 -11.18 15.74
C PRO A 63 -0.69 -11.28 14.68
N SER A 64 0.13 -12.34 14.73
CA SER A 64 1.18 -12.56 13.73
C SER A 64 0.61 -12.90 12.36
N ALA A 65 -0.53 -13.60 12.31
CA ALA A 65 -1.26 -13.88 11.08
C ALA A 65 -1.76 -12.60 10.41
N VAL A 66 -2.25 -11.64 11.21
CA VAL A 66 -2.67 -10.31 10.73
C VAL A 66 -1.49 -9.52 10.17
N ALA A 67 -0.35 -9.52 10.87
CA ALA A 67 0.87 -8.84 10.42
C ALA A 67 1.41 -9.45 9.11
N LYS A 68 1.45 -10.79 8.99
CA LYS A 68 1.86 -11.49 7.76
C LYS A 68 0.93 -11.19 6.59
N TYR A 69 -0.38 -11.21 6.82
CA TYR A 69 -1.36 -10.81 5.80
C TYR A 69 -1.10 -9.39 5.31
N PHE A 70 -0.92 -8.44 6.24
CA PHE A 70 -0.69 -7.04 5.89
C PHE A 70 0.59 -6.88 5.08
N ASP A 71 1.71 -7.42 5.55
CA ASP A 71 3.00 -7.35 4.85
C ASP A 71 2.91 -7.92 3.43
N VAL A 72 2.32 -9.11 3.27
CA VAL A 72 2.11 -9.74 1.96
C VAL A 72 1.25 -8.84 1.07
N THR A 73 0.14 -8.33 1.60
CA THR A 73 -0.81 -7.49 0.84
C THR A 73 -0.14 -6.21 0.37
N ILE A 74 0.59 -5.51 1.25
CA ILE A 74 1.31 -4.29 0.90
C ILE A 74 2.39 -4.57 -0.15
N ARG A 75 3.18 -5.65 -0.01
CA ARG A 75 4.19 -6.04 -1.01
C ARG A 75 3.58 -6.31 -2.37
N TYR A 76 2.44 -7.01 -2.43
CA TYR A 76 1.73 -7.24 -3.70
C TYR A 76 1.18 -5.96 -4.30
N ILE A 77 0.66 -5.04 -3.49
CA ILE A 77 0.19 -3.74 -3.97
C ILE A 77 1.35 -2.93 -4.55
N ILE A 78 2.49 -2.87 -3.86
CA ILE A 78 3.69 -2.15 -4.33
C ILE A 78 4.20 -2.74 -5.66
N ASN A 79 4.31 -4.06 -5.75
CA ASN A 79 4.91 -4.73 -6.89
C ASN A 79 3.99 -4.84 -8.11
N THR A 80 2.67 -4.95 -7.88
CA THR A 80 1.69 -5.27 -8.94
C THR A 80 0.86 -4.06 -9.33
N ILE A 81 0.29 -3.34 -8.36
CA ILE A 81 -0.62 -2.22 -8.63
C ILE A 81 0.20 -0.94 -8.86
N ILE A 82 1.06 -0.60 -7.90
CA ILE A 82 1.96 0.56 -8.01
C ILE A 82 3.04 0.29 -9.07
N GLY A 83 3.48 -0.97 -9.19
CA GLY A 83 4.44 -1.38 -10.21
C GLY A 83 5.85 -0.84 -9.98
N TYR A 84 6.30 -0.79 -8.72
CA TYR A 84 7.68 -0.37 -8.44
C TYR A 84 8.69 -1.34 -9.09
N ASN A 85 9.71 -0.79 -9.76
CA ASN A 85 10.68 -1.53 -10.58
C ASN A 85 10.10 -2.36 -11.75
N GLN A 86 8.86 -2.11 -12.16
CA GLN A 86 8.31 -2.70 -13.38
C GLN A 86 8.71 -1.86 -14.61
N LYS A 87 9.07 -2.53 -15.71
CA LYS A 87 9.53 -1.86 -16.95
C LYS A 87 8.49 -0.88 -17.51
N ASP A 88 7.24 -1.31 -17.53
CA ASP A 88 6.11 -0.52 -18.04
C ASP A 88 5.43 0.31 -16.94
N GLY A 89 5.92 0.23 -15.71
CA GLY A 89 5.29 0.84 -14.54
C GLY A 89 4.03 0.12 -14.07
N GLY A 90 3.32 0.72 -13.12
CA GLY A 90 2.01 0.27 -12.65
C GLY A 90 0.90 1.22 -13.09
N ILE A 91 -0.20 1.26 -12.33
CA ILE A 91 -1.38 2.07 -12.67
C ILE A 91 -1.09 3.59 -12.72
N PHE A 92 -0.03 4.03 -12.03
CA PHE A 92 0.41 5.42 -11.99
C PHE A 92 1.55 5.73 -12.97
N GLY A 93 1.91 4.77 -13.83
CA GLY A 93 3.07 4.83 -14.71
C GLY A 93 4.36 4.38 -14.02
N ILE A 94 5.49 4.85 -14.54
CA ILE A 94 6.81 4.42 -14.07
C ILE A 94 7.14 5.11 -12.75
N ILE A 95 7.35 4.32 -11.70
CA ILE A 95 7.68 4.82 -10.37
C ILE A 95 9.19 5.11 -10.30
N LYS A 96 9.54 6.34 -9.93
CA LYS A 96 10.94 6.75 -9.63
C LYS A 96 11.35 6.25 -8.25
N ASN A 97 10.50 6.48 -7.25
CA ASN A 97 10.78 6.09 -5.87
C ASN A 97 9.47 6.06 -5.05
N TYR A 98 9.48 5.41 -3.90
CA TYR A 98 8.43 5.52 -2.90
C TYR A 98 9.02 5.52 -1.47
N TYR A 99 8.29 6.09 -0.53
CA TYR A 99 8.59 6.01 0.90
C TYR A 99 7.31 5.59 1.63
N GLY A 100 7.35 4.45 2.31
CA GLY A 100 6.21 3.89 3.01
C GLY A 100 6.46 3.77 4.51
N VAL A 101 5.44 4.11 5.30
CA VAL A 101 5.43 3.95 6.75
C VAL A 101 4.22 3.15 7.15
N VAL A 102 4.41 2.21 8.07
CA VAL A 102 3.34 1.45 8.69
C VAL A 102 3.04 2.05 10.06
N GLU A 103 1.77 2.30 10.34
CA GLU A 103 1.30 2.72 11.65
C GLU A 103 0.21 1.74 12.11
N TYR A 104 0.22 1.45 13.41
CA TYR A 104 -0.81 0.62 14.05
C TYR A 104 -1.81 1.54 14.74
N GLN A 105 -3.09 1.38 14.42
CA GLN A 105 -4.15 2.01 15.22
C GLN A 105 -4.33 1.23 16.52
N ASN A 106 -4.92 1.89 17.52
CA ASN A 106 -5.27 1.29 18.81
C ASN A 106 -6.17 0.04 18.69
N TRP A 107 -6.81 -0.19 17.53
CA TRP A 107 -7.65 -1.36 17.24
C TRP A 107 -6.91 -2.49 16.50
N GLY A 108 -5.59 -2.42 16.40
CA GLY A 108 -4.72 -3.53 15.98
C GLY A 108 -4.60 -3.74 14.47
N THR A 109 -5.27 -2.95 13.63
CA THR A 109 -5.08 -3.01 12.18
C THR A 109 -3.94 -2.10 11.76
N PRO A 110 -2.89 -2.63 11.10
CA PRO A 110 -1.88 -1.79 10.47
C PRO A 110 -2.44 -1.10 9.22
N HIS A 111 -2.08 0.16 9.03
CA HIS A 111 -2.28 0.92 7.79
C HIS A 111 -0.94 1.46 7.28
N CYS A 112 -0.82 1.60 5.96
CA CYS A 112 0.39 2.09 5.32
C CYS A 112 0.12 3.48 4.73
N TYR A 113 0.94 4.47 5.11
CA TYR A 113 1.03 5.73 4.39
C TYR A 113 2.22 5.69 3.44
N MET A 114 2.01 6.10 2.20
CA MET A 114 3.05 6.13 1.17
C MET A 114 3.12 7.47 0.47
N LEU A 115 4.34 7.94 0.27
CA LEU A 115 4.69 9.00 -0.68
C LEU A 115 5.29 8.34 -1.92
N ILE A 116 4.87 8.77 -3.11
CA ILE A 116 5.33 8.17 -4.38
C ILE A 116 5.81 9.27 -5.33
N TRP A 117 6.98 9.03 -5.93
CA TRP A 117 7.58 9.85 -6.97
C TRP A 117 7.46 9.13 -8.31
N LEU A 118 6.94 9.83 -9.32
CA LEU A 118 6.79 9.30 -10.67
C LEU A 118 7.95 9.77 -11.56
N ARG A 119 8.34 8.93 -12.52
CA ARG A 119 9.36 9.29 -13.51
C ARG A 119 8.77 10.27 -14.52
N GLY A 120 9.53 11.29 -14.89
CA GLY A 120 9.07 12.32 -15.84
C GLY A 120 8.16 13.38 -15.21
N ALA A 121 7.89 13.29 -13.91
CA ALA A 121 7.20 14.34 -13.17
C ALA A 121 7.99 15.65 -13.24
N LEU A 122 7.28 16.74 -13.56
CA LEU A 122 7.85 18.07 -13.55
C LEU A 122 8.16 18.49 -12.11
N ASP A 123 9.27 19.20 -11.93
CA ASP A 123 9.52 19.90 -10.68
C ASP A 123 8.45 20.98 -10.46
N LEU A 124 8.14 21.29 -9.20
CA LEU A 124 7.05 22.21 -8.88
C LEU A 124 7.24 23.62 -9.47
N ILE A 125 8.48 24.09 -9.59
CA ILE A 125 8.76 25.43 -10.12
C ILE A 125 8.44 25.46 -11.62
N THR A 126 8.89 24.44 -12.35
CA THR A 126 8.56 24.28 -13.78
C THR A 126 7.07 24.06 -13.97
N LEU A 127 6.44 23.21 -13.16
CA LEU A 127 4.99 22.99 -13.21
C LEU A 127 4.23 24.30 -12.99
N TRP A 128 4.60 25.08 -11.97
CA TRP A 128 3.98 26.36 -11.67
C TRP A 128 4.18 27.39 -12.78
N LYS A 129 5.39 27.47 -13.36
CA LYS A 129 5.68 28.33 -14.51
C LYS A 129 4.83 27.96 -15.73
N LYS A 130 4.67 26.66 -16.01
CA LYS A 130 3.82 26.18 -17.10
C LYS A 130 2.35 26.50 -16.84
N LEU A 131 1.82 26.19 -15.66
CA LEU A 131 0.44 26.51 -15.28
C LEU A 131 0.10 28.01 -15.38
N LYS A 132 1.10 28.87 -15.19
CA LYS A 132 0.93 30.33 -15.27
C LYS A 132 1.05 30.90 -16.68
N ASN A 133 1.97 30.37 -17.49
CA ASN A 133 2.40 31.03 -18.74
C ASN A 133 2.08 30.23 -20.02
N ASP A 134 1.71 28.96 -19.90
CA ASP A 134 1.45 28.09 -21.03
C ASP A 134 -0.07 27.92 -21.23
N ASN A 135 -0.59 28.50 -22.32
CA ASN A 135 -2.03 28.44 -22.63
C ASN A 135 -2.48 27.03 -23.04
N ASP A 136 -1.57 26.18 -23.56
CA ASP A 136 -1.88 24.81 -23.98
C ASP A 136 -1.88 23.83 -22.80
N PHE A 137 -1.42 24.27 -21.62
CA PHE A 137 -1.36 23.47 -20.39
C PHE A 137 -2.61 23.64 -19.50
N ARG A 138 -3.55 24.52 -19.90
CA ARG A 138 -4.80 24.81 -19.16
C ARG A 138 -5.98 24.02 -19.67
#